data_AF-A0A833FW84-F1
#
_entry.id   AF-A0A833FW84-F1
#
_cell.length_a   1.000
_cell.length_b   1.000
_cell.length_c   1.000
_cell.angle_alpha   90.00
_cell.angle_beta   90.00
_cell.angle_gamma   90.00
#
_symmetry.space_group_name_H-M   'P 1'
#
loop_
_entity.id
_entity.type
_entity.pdbx_description
1 polymer ?
#
loop_
_entity_poly.entity_id
_entity_poly.type
_entity_poly.pdbx_seq_one_letter_code
_entity_poly.pdbx_strand_id
1 'polypeptide(L)'
;PRRSQITEHICIEGWSAVGKFEGVPLAALLERMEADKRARYVALRCEDGYSTSIDMASALHPQTLLAMRLNDETLPRRNGYPVRLTIPTKLGFKSAKHVVSIEVTNEYPGGFWERQGYNWFAGL
;
A
#
# COMPACT_ATOMS: atom_id res chain seq x y z
N PRO A 1 -6.23 14.25 6.50
CA PRO A 1 -7.28 14.65 5.53
C PRO A 1 -7.75 13.42 4.75
N ARG A 2 -9.04 13.30 4.46
CA ARG A 2 -9.61 12.21 3.66
C ARG A 2 -9.54 12.56 2.18
N ARG A 3 -9.15 11.60 1.33
CA ARG A 3 -9.05 11.75 -0.12
C ARG A 3 -9.75 10.59 -0.81
N SER A 4 -10.47 10.88 -1.88
CA SER A 4 -11.04 9.89 -2.81
C SER A 4 -10.27 9.96 -4.13
N GLN A 5 -10.05 8.80 -4.76
CA GLN A 5 -9.49 8.70 -6.10
C GLN A 5 -10.00 7.46 -6.83
N ILE A 6 -10.17 7.56 -8.14
CA ILE A 6 -10.37 6.39 -9.01
C ILE A 6 -8.99 5.87 -9.38
N THR A 7 -8.75 4.59 -9.21
CA THR A 7 -7.44 3.96 -9.43
C THR A 7 -7.62 2.62 -10.11
N GLU A 8 -6.84 2.39 -11.15
CA GLU A 8 -6.64 1.07 -11.72
C GLU A 8 -5.65 0.29 -10.86
N HIS A 9 -6.06 -0.92 -10.48
CA HIS A 9 -5.22 -1.91 -9.83
C HIS A 9 -4.79 -2.92 -10.90
N ILE A 10 -3.48 -3.08 -11.09
CA ILE A 10 -2.92 -3.98 -12.11
C ILE A 10 -2.27 -5.16 -11.40
N CYS A 11 -2.74 -6.38 -11.69
CA CYS A 11 -2.17 -7.60 -11.15
C CYS A 11 -1.03 -8.11 -12.04
N ILE A 12 -0.03 -8.73 -11.43
CA ILE A 12 1.05 -9.43 -12.15
C ILE A 12 0.52 -10.60 -13.01
N GLU A 13 -0.66 -11.13 -12.68
CA GLU A 13 -1.31 -12.22 -13.40
C GLU A 13 -1.98 -11.79 -14.72
N GLY A 14 -1.78 -10.53 -15.16
CA GLY A 14 -2.23 -10.05 -16.45
C GLY A 14 -3.66 -9.50 -16.49
N TRP A 15 -4.29 -9.30 -15.33
CA TRP A 15 -5.61 -8.67 -15.22
C TRP A 15 -5.54 -7.33 -14.49
N SER A 16 -6.50 -6.43 -14.73
CA SER A 16 -6.65 -5.18 -14.00
C SER A 16 -8.10 -4.94 -13.56
N ALA A 17 -8.28 -4.05 -12.59
CA ALA A 17 -9.59 -3.63 -12.11
C ALA A 17 -9.57 -2.16 -11.68
N VAL A 18 -10.61 -1.40 -12.02
CA VAL A 18 -10.76 0.00 -11.62
C VAL A 18 -11.67 0.11 -10.40
N GLY A 19 -11.25 0.87 -9.38
CA GLY A 19 -12.06 1.14 -8.20
C GLY A 19 -11.92 2.57 -7.70
N LYS A 20 -12.99 3.10 -7.09
CA LYS A 20 -12.96 4.37 -6.37
C LYS A 20 -12.57 4.12 -4.92
N PHE A 21 -11.32 4.39 -4.58
CA PHE A 21 -10.80 4.24 -3.23
C PHE A 21 -10.91 5.54 -2.47
N GLU A 22 -11.33 5.46 -1.20
CA GLU A 22 -11.31 6.60 -0.29
C GLU A 22 -10.59 6.25 1.02
N GLY A 23 -9.74 7.17 1.49
CA GLY A 23 -8.98 7.00 2.71
C GLY A 23 -8.03 8.15 3.02
N VAL A 24 -6.93 7.86 3.70
CA VAL A 24 -5.93 8.86 4.11
C VAL A 24 -4.68 8.71 3.26
N PRO A 25 -4.12 9.79 2.68
CA PRO A 25 -2.82 9.73 2.02
C PRO A 25 -1.74 9.23 2.97
N LEU A 26 -0.94 8.24 2.54
CA LEU A 26 0.11 7.69 3.40
C LEU A 26 1.15 8.76 3.77
N ALA A 27 1.48 9.65 2.85
CA ALA A 27 2.33 10.81 3.10
C ALA A 27 1.83 11.68 4.27
N ALA A 28 0.51 11.87 4.39
CA ALA A 28 -0.08 12.67 5.46
C ALA A 28 -0.03 11.94 6.82
N LEU A 29 -0.11 10.60 6.82
CA LEU A 29 0.10 9.81 8.03
C LEU A 29 1.58 9.89 8.47
N LEU A 30 2.52 9.69 7.54
CA LEU A 30 3.95 9.76 7.82
C LEU A 30 4.36 11.13 8.36
N GLU A 31 3.80 12.20 7.80
CA GLU A 31 4.01 13.55 8.32
C GLU A 31 3.49 13.71 9.75
N ARG A 32 2.27 13.23 10.02
CA ARG A 32 1.66 13.33 11.35
C ARG A 32 2.41 12.53 12.42
N MET A 33 3.09 11.47 12.01
CA MET A 33 3.92 10.65 12.89
C MET A 33 5.36 11.18 13.03
N GLU A 34 5.69 12.30 12.38
CA GLU A 34 7.04 12.86 12.33
C GLU A 34 8.07 11.81 11.86
N ALA A 35 7.67 10.94 10.92
CA ALA A 35 8.52 9.87 10.42
C ALA A 35 9.74 10.42 9.66
N ASP A 36 10.87 9.72 9.75
CA ASP A 36 12.04 10.05 8.94
C ASP A 36 11.79 9.73 7.46
N LYS A 37 11.41 10.76 6.70
CA LYS A 37 11.17 10.68 5.24
C LYS A 37 12.45 10.50 4.42
N ARG A 38 13.64 10.50 5.04
CA ARG A 38 14.91 10.16 4.40
C ARG A 38 15.21 8.66 4.48
N ALA A 39 14.44 7.91 5.29
CA ALA A 39 14.55 6.48 5.35
C ALA A 39 14.22 5.84 3.99
N ARG A 40 14.82 4.68 3.72
CA ARG A 40 14.72 4.03 2.41
C ARG A 40 13.39 3.32 2.20
N TYR A 41 12.82 2.74 3.25
CA TYR A 41 11.73 1.79 3.13
C TYR A 41 10.57 2.09 4.08
N VAL A 42 9.37 1.70 3.63
CA VAL A 42 8.18 1.57 4.45
C VAL A 42 7.73 0.11 4.40
N ALA A 43 7.81 -0.58 5.53
CA ALA A 43 7.38 -1.97 5.68
C ALA A 43 5.92 -2.02 6.17
N LEU A 44 5.15 -2.94 5.62
CA LEU A 44 3.76 -3.20 5.99
C LEU A 44 3.60 -4.65 6.42
N ARG A 45 2.94 -4.85 7.56
CA ARG A 45 2.51 -6.18 8.04
C ARG A 45 0.99 -6.23 8.12
N CYS A 46 0.44 -7.39 7.81
CA CYS A 46 -0.99 -7.64 7.69
C CYS A 46 -1.45 -8.68 8.71
N GLU A 47 -2.76 -8.67 9.01
CA GLU A 47 -3.38 -9.58 9.99
C GLU A 47 -3.09 -11.07 9.67
N ASP A 48 -3.12 -11.45 8.40
CA ASP A 48 -2.97 -12.81 7.90
C ASP A 48 -1.51 -13.30 7.79
N GLY A 49 -0.56 -12.54 8.33
CA GLY A 49 0.87 -12.82 8.22
C GLY A 49 1.48 -12.36 6.89
N TYR A 50 0.69 -11.76 5.98
CA TYR A 50 1.25 -11.15 4.78
C TYR A 50 2.14 -9.95 5.13
N SER A 51 3.26 -9.84 4.42
CA SER A 51 4.23 -8.76 4.61
C SER A 51 4.65 -8.21 3.25
N THR A 52 4.76 -6.90 3.13
CA THR A 52 5.36 -6.26 1.95
C THR A 52 6.13 -5.01 2.36
N SER A 53 6.91 -4.46 1.45
CA SER A 53 7.57 -3.17 1.63
C SER A 53 7.61 -2.38 0.34
N ILE A 54 7.67 -1.06 0.48
CA ILE A 54 7.76 -0.09 -0.62
C ILE A 54 8.88 0.92 -0.33
N ASP A 55 9.43 1.52 -1.38
CA ASP A 55 10.34 2.65 -1.25
C ASP A 55 9.61 3.90 -0.71
N MET A 56 10.35 4.75 0.00
CA MET A 56 9.80 5.97 0.58
C MET A 56 9.21 6.92 -0.46
N ALA A 57 9.78 7.01 -1.67
CA ALA A 57 9.22 7.85 -2.73
C ALA A 57 7.80 7.39 -3.14
N SER A 58 7.60 6.07 -3.26
CA SER A 58 6.29 5.48 -3.51
C SER A 58 5.34 5.65 -2.32
N ALA A 59 5.83 5.61 -1.09
CA ALA A 59 5.03 5.87 0.11
C ALA A 59 4.55 7.34 0.20
N LEU A 60 5.41 8.27 -0.23
CA LEU A 60 5.13 9.71 -0.28
C LEU A 60 4.36 10.13 -1.53
N HIS A 61 4.18 9.23 -2.51
CA HIS A 61 3.46 9.54 -3.73
C HIS A 61 2.03 10.04 -3.42
N PRO A 62 1.56 11.15 -4.03
CA PRO A 62 0.29 11.77 -3.66
C PRO A 62 -0.92 10.83 -3.75
N GLN A 63 -0.87 9.84 -4.64
CA GLN A 63 -1.94 8.87 -4.86
C GLN A 63 -1.78 7.56 -4.05
N THR A 64 -0.77 7.46 -3.17
CA THR A 64 -0.65 6.32 -2.25
C THR A 64 -1.54 6.55 -1.04
N LEU A 65 -2.54 5.70 -0.87
CA LEU A 65 -3.58 5.83 0.15
C LEU A 65 -3.62 4.63 1.08
N LEU A 66 -3.94 4.89 2.35
CA LEU A 66 -4.53 3.90 3.24
C LEU A 66 -6.05 4.00 3.10
N ALA A 67 -6.62 3.13 2.28
CA ALA A 67 -8.04 3.09 1.94
C ALA A 67 -8.86 2.37 3.00
N MET A 68 -10.04 2.91 3.31
CA MET A 68 -11.05 2.32 4.21
C MET A 68 -12.42 2.18 3.53
N ARG A 69 -12.58 2.77 2.33
CA ARG A 69 -13.78 2.65 1.50
C ARG A 69 -13.44 2.29 0.06
N LEU A 70 -14.34 1.57 -0.59
CA LEU A 70 -14.29 1.19 -2.00
C LEU A 70 -15.67 1.41 -2.62
N ASN A 71 -15.72 2.13 -3.73
CA ASN A 71 -16.95 2.44 -4.48
C ASN A 71 -18.04 3.01 -3.57
N ASP A 72 -17.68 4.04 -2.80
CA ASP A 72 -18.57 4.74 -1.88
C ASP A 72 -19.14 3.89 -0.73
N GLU A 73 -18.67 2.65 -0.54
CA GLU A 73 -19.03 1.78 0.56
C GLU A 73 -17.83 1.49 1.47
N THR A 74 -18.09 0.99 2.68
CA THR A 74 -17.04 0.42 3.54
C THR A 74 -16.30 -0.67 2.77
N LEU A 75 -14.97 -0.71 2.88
CA LEU A 75 -14.17 -1.73 2.21
C LEU A 75 -14.71 -3.13 2.56
N PRO A 76 -15.04 -4.00 1.57
CA PRO A 76 -15.38 -5.38 1.87
C PRO A 76 -14.19 -6.13 2.48
N ARG A 77 -14.44 -7.14 3.33
CA ARG A 77 -13.35 -7.94 3.93
C ARG A 77 -12.41 -8.52 2.87
N ARG A 78 -12.94 -9.14 1.80
CA ARG A 78 -12.13 -9.67 0.68
C ARG A 78 -11.22 -8.64 0.00
N ASN A 79 -11.53 -7.35 0.15
CA ASN A 79 -10.78 -6.25 -0.44
C ASN A 79 -9.78 -5.63 0.54
N GLY A 80 -9.77 -6.01 1.82
CA GLY A 80 -8.77 -5.59 2.80
C GLY A 80 -9.28 -4.75 3.97
N TYR A 81 -10.57 -4.83 4.32
CA TYR A 81 -11.09 -4.21 5.55
C TYR A 81 -10.25 -4.59 6.79
N PRO A 82 -9.99 -3.68 7.75
CA PRO A 82 -10.45 -2.29 7.79
C PRO A 82 -9.61 -1.31 6.98
N VAL A 83 -8.35 -1.65 6.69
CA VAL A 83 -7.40 -0.77 6.00
C VAL A 83 -6.61 -1.55 4.94
N ARG A 84 -6.59 -1.01 3.73
CA ARG A 84 -5.81 -1.50 2.59
C ARG A 84 -4.86 -0.40 2.10
N LEU A 85 -3.63 -0.76 1.72
CA LEU A 85 -2.77 0.11 0.93
C LEU A 85 -3.22 0.11 -0.55
N THR A 86 -3.53 1.28 -1.09
CA THR A 86 -3.69 1.52 -2.53
C THR A 86 -2.48 2.28 -3.03
N ILE A 87 -1.81 1.72 -4.04
CA ILE A 87 -0.56 2.26 -4.59
C ILE A 87 -0.56 2.11 -6.12
N PRO A 88 -0.89 3.18 -6.87
CA PRO A 88 -1.11 3.08 -8.32
C PRO A 88 0.19 2.94 -9.14
N THR A 89 1.35 3.12 -8.52
CA THR A 89 2.65 3.03 -9.21
C THR A 89 3.27 1.63 -9.13
N LYS A 90 2.53 0.64 -8.60
CA LYS A 90 3.04 -0.71 -8.32
C LYS A 90 2.04 -1.79 -8.71
N LEU A 91 2.57 -2.97 -8.95
CA LEU A 91 1.79 -4.19 -9.16
C LEU A 91 1.00 -4.59 -7.92
N GLY A 92 -0.07 -5.35 -8.17
CA GLY A 92 -1.13 -5.59 -7.20
C GLY A 92 -0.68 -6.27 -5.90
N PHE A 93 0.39 -7.07 -5.93
CA PHE A 93 0.91 -7.70 -4.73
C PHE A 93 1.54 -6.69 -3.74
N LYS A 94 1.95 -5.50 -4.20
CA LYS A 94 2.37 -4.41 -3.28
C LYS A 94 1.20 -3.72 -2.60
N SER A 95 -0.02 -3.86 -3.11
CA SER A 95 -1.25 -3.28 -2.54
C SER A 95 -1.77 -4.13 -1.38
N ALA A 96 -1.06 -4.06 -0.25
CA ALA A 96 -1.33 -4.82 0.97
C ALA A 96 -2.77 -4.64 1.49
N LYS A 97 -3.39 -5.73 1.90
CA LYS A 97 -4.73 -5.79 2.52
C LYS A 97 -4.59 -6.04 4.02
N HIS A 98 -5.59 -5.68 4.82
CA HIS A 98 -5.63 -5.99 6.25
C HIS A 98 -4.40 -5.45 7.01
N VAL A 99 -3.96 -4.24 6.68
CA VAL A 99 -2.74 -3.65 7.24
C VAL A 99 -2.92 -3.39 8.74
N VAL A 100 -2.00 -3.92 9.55
CA VAL A 100 -1.99 -3.78 11.02
C VAL A 100 -0.74 -3.05 11.54
N SER A 101 0.33 -2.99 10.75
CA SER A 101 1.58 -2.31 11.13
C SER A 101 2.18 -1.62 9.93
N ILE A 102 2.71 -0.42 10.17
CA ILE A 102 3.53 0.35 9.23
C ILE A 102 4.81 0.73 9.96
N GLU A 103 5.95 0.44 9.36
CA GLU A 103 7.28 0.70 9.93
C GLU A 103 8.14 1.44 8.92
N VAL A 104 8.86 2.46 9.37
CA VAL A 104 9.81 3.22 8.54
C VAL A 104 11.22 2.79 8.92
N THR A 105 12.02 2.36 7.94
CA THR A 105 13.33 1.76 8.20
C THR A 105 14.31 1.96 7.06
N ASN A 106 15.60 1.87 7.39
CA ASN A 106 16.71 1.83 6.42
C ASN A 106 17.17 0.39 6.12
N GLU A 107 16.73 -0.57 6.93
CA GLU A 107 17.02 -1.98 6.72
C GLU A 107 16.04 -2.57 5.71
N TYR A 108 16.54 -3.36 4.76
CA TYR A 108 15.71 -3.93 3.71
C TYR A 108 14.73 -4.95 4.30
N PRO A 109 13.40 -4.68 4.31
CA PRO A 109 12.44 -5.57 4.99
C PRO A 109 12.08 -6.80 4.15
N GLY A 110 12.34 -6.75 2.84
CA GLY A 110 11.82 -7.70 1.87
C GLY A 110 10.29 -7.70 1.83
N GLY A 111 9.72 -8.87 1.57
CA GLY A 111 8.28 -9.09 1.57
C GLY A 111 7.96 -10.53 1.18
N PHE A 112 6.69 -10.89 1.23
CA PHE A 112 6.24 -12.26 1.04
C PHE A 112 6.59 -12.80 -0.35
N TRP A 113 6.37 -12.01 -1.39
CA TRP A 113 6.65 -12.42 -2.77
C TRP A 113 8.13 -12.31 -3.14
N GLU A 114 8.86 -11.36 -2.54
CA GLU A 114 10.29 -11.20 -2.78
C GLU A 114 11.10 -12.37 -2.23
N ARG A 115 10.64 -12.96 -1.11
CA ARG A 115 11.19 -14.24 -0.62
C ARG A 115 10.99 -15.41 -1.58
N GLN A 116 10.10 -15.27 -2.54
CA GLN A 116 9.81 -16.25 -3.60
C GLN A 116 10.44 -15.86 -4.94
N GLY A 117 11.34 -14.86 -4.96
CA GLY A 117 12.08 -14.46 -6.15
C GLY A 117 11.41 -13.37 -7.01
N TYR A 118 10.31 -12.78 -6.56
CA TYR A 118 9.66 -11.69 -7.27
C TYR A 118 10.50 -10.41 -7.19
N ASN A 119 10.41 -9.58 -8.24
CA ASN A 119 11.07 -8.27 -8.25
C ASN A 119 10.52 -7.38 -7.12
N TRP A 120 11.40 -6.87 -6.26
CA TRP A 120 11.00 -6.06 -5.12
C TRP A 120 10.42 -4.69 -5.51
N PHE A 121 10.94 -4.02 -6.52
CA PHE A 121 10.44 -2.69 -6.86
C PHE A 121 9.02 -2.75 -7.41
N ALA A 122 8.72 -3.77 -8.24
CA ALA A 122 7.39 -4.10 -8.76
C ALA A 122 6.63 -2.88 -9.34
N GLY A 123 7.35 -2.01 -10.04
CA GLY A 123 6.80 -0.80 -10.66
C GLY A 123 5.90 -1.08 -11.85
N LEU A 124 5.02 -0.13 -12.13
CA LEU A 124 4.25 0.00 -13.37
C LEU A 124 4.90 1.02 -14.31
#